data_AF-E9I614-F1
#
_entry.id   AF-E9I614-F1
#
_cell.length_a   1.000
_cell.length_b   1.000
_cell.length_c   1.000
_cell.angle_alpha   90.00
_cell.angle_beta   90.00
_cell.angle_gamma   90.00
#
_symmetry.space_group_name_H-M   'P 1'
#
loop_
_entity.id
_entity.type
_entity.pdbx_description
1 polymer ?
#
loop_
_entity_poly.entity_id
_entity_poly.type
_entity_poly.pdbx_seq_one_letter_code
_entity_poly.pdbx_strand_id
1 'polypeptide(L)'
;MKLLRSGPAFTFSSVAQKTFAKFTERYAANIQEFQKRVAASASEGETLKRSTLRAYVHPYNDPHKRVISGVAETLKSESDLRGAEPVSPHYEHFSFARRQALIFLGGLGVLRFIASTEDFFMFAQSATWAWTFYFAYSYFWLEGKKYFLLPFLTRFYRKLLNLELTNVETYWAENTEVRVRNLMSTAKEQIEYKSVHGDYLSIRNNTLLNFLISEQLALKNHIHSRAEHILREAEVLEAINQNKIINSVVQETLQSIDVAYSNNKAKIEADIFDLALEGIAQGKMDYAKDPILPFVIETINKTVEKFSKISPEEQDRLIALTEDQLASLRNADARARDEYILTEPKIEGSLRNNPTVAKILQAWG
;
A
#
# COMPACT_ATOMS: atom_id res chain seq x y z
N MET A 1 -39.84 15.10 39.00
CA MET A 1 -39.36 15.67 37.72
C MET A 1 -38.34 16.79 37.97
N LYS A 2 -37.10 16.44 38.32
CA LYS A 2 -35.86 17.27 38.35
C LYS A 2 -34.87 16.53 39.26
N LEU A 3 -34.09 15.64 38.68
CA LEU A 3 -32.84 15.03 39.16
C LEU A 3 -32.62 13.87 38.18
N LEU A 4 -31.38 13.67 37.70
CA LEU A 4 -31.00 12.78 36.57
C LEU A 4 -30.92 13.41 35.17
N ARG A 5 -30.36 14.62 35.06
CA ARG A 5 -29.67 15.07 33.84
C ARG A 5 -28.25 15.52 34.18
N SER A 6 -27.42 14.56 34.57
CA SER A 6 -25.95 14.74 34.58
C SER A 6 -25.29 13.36 34.59
N GLY A 7 -25.59 12.54 33.57
CA GLY A 7 -24.65 11.48 33.20
C GLY A 7 -23.38 12.14 32.67
N PRO A 8 -22.17 11.69 33.05
CA PRO A 8 -20.94 12.27 32.52
C PRO A 8 -20.96 12.14 31.00
N ALA A 9 -20.91 13.28 30.31
CA ALA A 9 -20.61 13.31 28.89
C ALA A 9 -19.21 12.72 28.73
N PHE A 10 -19.13 11.43 28.39
CA PHE A 10 -17.89 10.78 28.00
C PHE A 10 -17.45 11.45 26.70
N THR A 11 -16.59 12.45 26.82
CA THR A 11 -16.00 13.13 25.69
C THR A 11 -15.16 12.11 24.92
N PHE A 12 -15.47 11.94 23.64
CA PHE A 12 -14.73 11.12 22.65
C PHE A 12 -13.19 11.30 22.78
N SER A 13 -12.75 12.48 23.21
CA SER A 13 -11.37 12.86 23.53
C SER A 13 -10.64 11.92 24.51
N SER A 14 -11.25 11.57 25.64
CA SER A 14 -10.52 10.88 26.74
C SER A 14 -10.12 9.45 26.39
N VAL A 15 -10.95 8.75 25.62
CA VAL A 15 -10.65 7.38 25.22
C VAL A 15 -9.77 7.35 23.99
N ALA A 16 -9.98 8.27 23.03
CA ALA A 16 -9.08 8.44 21.89
C ALA A 16 -7.63 8.73 22.35
N GLN A 17 -7.46 9.54 23.40
CA GLN A 17 -6.15 9.78 24.02
C GLN A 17 -5.53 8.52 24.65
N LYS A 18 -6.33 7.68 25.33
CA LYS A 18 -5.82 6.42 25.90
C LYS A 18 -5.42 5.40 24.82
N THR A 19 -6.16 5.34 23.70
CA THR A 19 -5.76 4.52 22.55
C THR A 19 -4.50 5.05 21.90
N PHE A 20 -4.39 6.37 21.74
CA PHE A 20 -3.21 7.00 21.16
C PHE A 20 -1.96 6.79 22.03
N ALA A 21 -2.10 6.80 23.37
CA ALA A 21 -1.00 6.51 24.29
C ALA A 21 -0.52 5.05 24.20
N LYS A 22 -1.44 4.07 24.14
CA LYS A 22 -1.07 2.66 23.89
C LYS A 22 -0.47 2.44 22.50
N PHE A 23 -0.91 3.25 21.53
CA PHE A 23 -0.37 3.24 20.17
C PHE A 23 1.09 3.69 20.14
N THR A 24 1.41 4.84 20.74
CA THR A 24 2.78 5.37 20.77
C THR A 24 3.72 4.45 21.53
N GLU A 25 3.24 3.81 22.61
CA GLU A 25 4.02 2.82 23.37
C GLU A 25 4.41 1.59 22.52
N ARG A 26 3.46 0.98 21.81
CA ARG A 26 3.74 -0.18 20.95
C ARG A 26 4.60 0.18 19.74
N TYR A 27 4.41 1.37 19.18
CA TYR A 27 5.22 1.85 18.07
C TYR A 27 6.68 2.10 18.51
N ALA A 28 6.88 2.72 19.67
CA ALA A 28 8.20 2.92 20.25
C ALA A 28 8.92 1.59 20.55
N ALA A 29 8.20 0.58 21.04
CA ALA A 29 8.76 -0.75 21.28
C ALA A 29 9.26 -1.42 19.98
N ASN A 30 8.50 -1.33 18.87
CA ASN A 30 8.93 -1.84 17.57
C ASN A 30 10.18 -1.12 17.03
N ILE A 31 10.28 0.21 17.22
CA ILE A 31 11.47 0.97 16.84
C ILE A 31 12.70 0.51 17.66
N GLN A 32 12.53 0.28 18.96
CA GLN A 32 13.61 -0.23 19.80
C GLN A 32 14.05 -1.64 19.40
N GLU A 33 13.11 -2.52 19.01
CA GLU A 33 13.45 -3.84 18.50
C GLU A 33 14.22 -3.77 17.18
N PHE A 34 13.83 -2.86 16.27
CA PHE A 34 14.57 -2.59 15.04
C PHE A 34 16.00 -2.09 15.32
N GLN A 35 16.17 -1.14 16.24
CA GLN A 35 17.49 -0.64 16.65
C GLN A 35 18.37 -1.78 17.19
N LYS A 36 17.81 -2.71 17.97
CA LYS A 36 18.54 -3.89 18.45
C LYS A 36 18.97 -4.81 17.30
N ARG A 37 18.14 -5.03 16.29
CA ARG A 37 18.49 -5.84 15.11
C ARG A 37 19.60 -5.19 14.28
N VAL A 38 19.54 -3.88 14.07
CA VAL A 38 20.59 -3.12 13.37
C VAL A 38 21.90 -3.18 14.15
N ALA A 39 21.86 -3.03 15.47
CA ALA A 39 23.04 -3.16 16.32
C ALA A 39 23.62 -4.60 16.31
N ALA A 40 22.77 -5.63 16.25
CA ALA A 40 23.21 -7.02 16.14
C ALA A 40 23.88 -7.30 14.79
N SER A 41 23.32 -6.81 13.68
CA SER A 41 23.96 -6.90 12.35
C SER A 41 25.26 -6.10 12.26
N ALA A 42 25.39 -4.98 12.98
CA ALA A 42 26.66 -4.25 13.08
C ALA A 42 27.73 -5.03 13.88
N SER A 43 27.31 -5.89 14.82
CA SER A 43 28.20 -6.78 15.57
C SER A 43 28.64 -8.03 14.80
N GLU A 44 27.90 -8.41 13.75
CA GLU A 44 28.33 -9.37 12.72
C GLU A 44 29.31 -8.73 11.73
N GLY A 45 30.29 -7.96 12.23
CA GLY A 45 31.40 -7.50 11.41
C GLY A 45 32.06 -8.70 10.75
N GLU A 46 32.06 -8.75 9.42
CA GLU A 46 32.57 -9.87 8.63
C GLU A 46 33.99 -10.22 9.11
N THR A 47 34.14 -11.37 9.77
CA THR A 47 35.46 -11.92 10.06
C THR A 47 36.10 -12.27 8.72
N LEU A 48 36.94 -11.37 8.23
CA LEU A 48 37.58 -11.47 6.92
C LEU A 48 38.50 -12.69 6.94
N LYS A 49 38.03 -13.82 6.41
CA LYS A 49 38.81 -15.05 6.35
C LYS A 49 40.00 -14.79 5.42
N ARG A 50 41.22 -14.84 5.97
CA ARG A 50 42.44 -14.74 5.17
C ARG A 50 42.46 -15.89 4.18
N SER A 51 42.42 -15.59 2.89
CA SER A 51 42.72 -16.56 1.83
C SER A 51 44.14 -17.09 2.06
N THR A 52 44.27 -18.38 2.34
CA THR A 52 45.52 -19.00 2.81
C THR A 52 46.34 -19.67 1.71
N LEU A 53 45.92 -19.62 0.45
CA LEU A 53 46.57 -20.35 -0.63
C LEU A 53 46.92 -19.41 -1.79
N ARG A 54 48.20 -19.41 -2.19
CA ARG A 54 48.59 -18.84 -3.48
C ARG A 54 47.96 -19.69 -4.58
N ALA A 55 47.43 -19.04 -5.61
CA ALA A 55 46.99 -19.73 -6.80
C ALA A 55 48.16 -20.48 -7.45
N TYR A 56 47.86 -21.56 -8.16
CA TYR A 56 48.87 -22.34 -8.89
C TYR A 56 49.63 -21.45 -9.89
N VAL A 57 50.96 -21.52 -9.86
CA VAL A 57 51.84 -20.84 -10.82
C VAL A 57 52.38 -21.90 -11.77
N HIS A 58 52.02 -21.78 -13.05
CA HIS A 58 52.45 -22.74 -14.06
C HIS A 58 53.95 -22.59 -14.34
N PRO A 59 54.78 -23.64 -14.16
CA PRO A 59 56.24 -23.52 -14.12
C PRO A 59 56.88 -23.17 -15.47
N TYR A 60 56.17 -23.37 -16.57
CA TYR A 60 56.66 -23.07 -17.93
C TYR A 60 55.97 -21.89 -18.60
N ASN A 61 55.07 -21.18 -17.90
CA ASN A 61 54.32 -20.07 -18.47
C ASN A 61 54.81 -18.76 -17.89
N ASP A 62 55.73 -18.13 -18.61
CA ASP A 62 56.25 -16.81 -18.24
C ASP A 62 55.57 -15.71 -19.08
N PRO A 63 55.44 -14.47 -18.56
CA PRO A 63 54.89 -13.35 -19.32
C PRO A 63 55.63 -13.04 -20.63
N HIS A 64 56.93 -13.38 -20.70
CA HIS A 64 57.79 -13.20 -21.90
C HIS A 64 57.91 -14.47 -22.74
N LYS A 65 57.58 -15.64 -22.17
CA LYS A 65 57.66 -16.95 -22.81
C LYS A 65 56.40 -17.72 -22.46
N ARG A 66 55.32 -17.37 -23.13
CA ARG A 66 54.04 -18.05 -22.94
C ARG A 66 54.11 -19.44 -23.57
N VAL A 67 53.55 -20.44 -22.89
CA VAL A 67 53.45 -21.81 -23.42
C VAL A 67 52.58 -21.84 -24.69
N ILE A 68 51.55 -20.98 -24.73
CA ILE A 68 50.61 -20.89 -25.85
C ILE A 68 50.82 -19.54 -26.53
N SER A 69 51.34 -19.56 -27.75
CA SER A 69 51.47 -18.37 -28.60
C SER A 69 50.16 -18.09 -29.32
N GLY A 70 49.57 -16.92 -29.08
CA GLY A 70 48.43 -16.39 -29.84
C GLY A 70 48.81 -15.17 -30.67
N VAL A 71 47.89 -14.71 -31.52
CA VAL A 71 48.08 -13.53 -32.40
C VAL A 71 48.42 -12.26 -31.59
N ALA A 72 47.93 -12.15 -30.36
CA ALA A 72 48.26 -11.02 -29.49
C ALA A 72 49.76 -10.94 -29.15
N GLU A 73 50.44 -12.08 -28.98
CA GLU A 73 51.87 -12.10 -28.66
C GLU A 73 52.71 -11.74 -29.89
N THR A 74 52.31 -12.23 -31.07
CA THR A 74 52.99 -11.86 -32.33
C THR A 74 52.83 -10.36 -32.60
N LEU A 75 51.62 -9.81 -32.41
CA LEU A 75 51.38 -8.37 -32.57
C LEU A 75 52.16 -7.53 -31.55
N LYS A 76 52.29 -8.01 -30.31
CA LYS A 76 53.12 -7.36 -29.30
C LYS A 76 54.59 -7.34 -29.71
N SER A 77 55.15 -8.49 -30.10
CA SER A 77 56.54 -8.56 -30.56
C SER A 77 56.82 -7.72 -31.81
N GLU A 78 55.84 -7.64 -32.73
CA GLU A 78 55.92 -6.80 -33.92
C GLU A 78 55.84 -5.30 -33.58
N SER A 79 54.97 -4.93 -32.62
CA SER A 79 54.89 -3.56 -32.10
C SER A 79 56.18 -3.17 -31.36
N ASP A 80 56.76 -4.08 -30.57
CA ASP A 80 58.03 -3.84 -29.87
C ASP A 80 59.19 -3.67 -30.87
N LEU A 81 59.18 -4.43 -31.98
CA LEU A 81 60.18 -4.30 -33.05
C LEU A 81 60.04 -2.99 -33.83
N ARG A 82 58.80 -2.56 -34.13
CA ARG A 82 58.53 -1.29 -34.84
C ARG A 82 58.73 -0.06 -33.93
N GLY A 83 58.58 -0.24 -32.63
CA GLY A 83 58.52 0.85 -31.66
C GLY A 83 57.15 1.52 -31.61
N ALA A 84 57.03 2.54 -30.76
CA ALA A 84 55.83 3.36 -30.66
C ALA A 84 55.58 4.16 -31.95
N GLU A 85 54.34 4.58 -32.18
CA GLU A 85 53.99 5.42 -33.31
C GLU A 85 54.86 6.70 -33.33
N PRO A 86 55.56 7.00 -34.44
CA PRO A 86 56.39 8.18 -34.55
C PRO A 86 55.51 9.43 -34.74
N VAL A 87 54.99 9.96 -33.64
CA VAL A 87 54.15 11.16 -33.65
C VAL A 87 55.00 12.41 -33.91
N SER A 88 54.69 13.13 -34.99
CA SER A 88 55.34 14.41 -35.28
C SER A 88 54.72 15.53 -34.43
N PRO A 89 55.52 16.29 -33.66
CA PRO A 89 55.03 17.46 -32.92
C PRO A 89 54.90 18.72 -33.79
N HIS A 90 55.32 18.66 -35.06
CA HIS A 90 55.32 19.82 -35.96
C HIS A 90 53.95 20.06 -36.57
N TYR A 91 53.63 21.33 -36.84
CA TYR A 91 52.37 21.74 -37.47
C TYR A 91 52.23 21.32 -38.94
N GLU A 92 53.35 21.04 -39.61
CA GLU A 92 53.38 20.63 -41.01
C GLU A 92 54.12 19.30 -41.19
N HIS A 93 53.73 18.57 -42.24
CA HIS A 93 54.36 17.30 -42.57
C HIS A 93 55.77 17.52 -43.15
N PHE A 94 56.73 16.69 -42.74
CA PHE A 94 58.15 16.83 -43.11
C PHE A 94 58.38 16.94 -44.63
N SER A 95 57.65 16.15 -45.43
CA SER A 95 57.79 16.17 -46.89
C SER A 95 57.38 17.50 -47.53
N PHE A 96 56.43 18.23 -46.95
CA PHE A 96 56.03 19.56 -47.41
C PHE A 96 57.07 20.60 -46.98
N ALA A 97 57.43 20.60 -45.69
CA ALA A 97 58.42 21.51 -45.11
C ALA A 97 59.78 21.50 -45.82
N ARG A 98 60.20 20.31 -46.29
CA ARG A 98 61.52 20.08 -46.89
C ARG A 98 61.45 19.61 -48.34
N ARG A 99 60.36 19.91 -49.05
CA ARG A 99 60.16 19.47 -50.44
C ARG A 99 61.35 19.73 -51.35
N GLN A 100 61.90 20.95 -51.34
CA GLN A 100 63.04 21.31 -52.19
C GLN A 100 64.31 20.53 -51.82
N ALA A 101 64.58 20.35 -50.52
CA ALA A 101 65.73 19.57 -50.05
C ALA A 101 65.59 18.08 -50.40
N LEU A 102 64.37 17.53 -50.30
CA LEU A 102 64.09 16.14 -50.71
C LEU A 102 64.24 15.95 -52.22
N ILE A 103 63.77 16.92 -53.03
CA ILE A 103 63.97 16.90 -54.49
C ILE A 103 65.47 16.98 -54.81
N PHE A 104 66.21 17.84 -54.12
CA PHE A 104 67.65 17.95 -54.30
C PHE A 104 68.37 16.64 -53.96
N LEU A 105 68.11 16.04 -52.80
CA LEU A 105 68.74 14.78 -52.39
C LEU A 105 68.31 13.61 -53.28
N GLY A 106 67.03 13.52 -53.65
CA GLY A 106 66.53 12.51 -54.58
C GLY A 106 67.15 12.66 -55.96
N GLY A 107 67.21 13.88 -56.49
CA GLY A 107 67.86 14.20 -57.76
C GLY A 107 69.36 13.90 -57.75
N LEU A 108 70.06 14.23 -56.66
CA LEU A 108 71.46 13.87 -56.46
C LEU A 108 71.66 12.35 -56.46
N GLY A 109 70.77 11.60 -55.79
CA GLY A 109 70.77 10.13 -55.81
C GLY A 109 70.59 9.56 -57.21
N VAL A 110 69.63 10.10 -57.98
CA VAL A 110 69.39 9.69 -59.37
C VAL A 110 70.58 10.00 -60.27
N LEU A 111 71.12 11.23 -60.20
CA LEU A 111 72.29 11.62 -60.99
C LEU A 111 73.50 10.75 -60.66
N ARG A 112 73.72 10.45 -59.39
CA ARG A 112 74.80 9.55 -58.96
C ARG A 112 74.58 8.13 -59.46
N PHE A 113 73.36 7.63 -59.42
CA PHE A 113 73.03 6.30 -59.94
C PHE A 113 73.29 6.20 -61.44
N ILE A 114 72.80 7.18 -62.22
CA ILE A 114 73.03 7.23 -63.67
C ILE A 114 74.53 7.38 -63.98
N ALA A 115 75.23 8.27 -63.28
CA ALA A 115 76.65 8.51 -63.50
C ALA A 115 77.55 7.33 -63.09
N SER A 116 77.13 6.51 -62.12
CA SER A 116 77.87 5.32 -61.67
C SER A 116 77.49 4.03 -62.42
N THR A 117 76.41 4.05 -63.19
CA THR A 117 75.96 2.90 -63.98
C THR A 117 76.43 3.08 -65.42
N GLU A 118 77.56 2.46 -65.75
CA GLU A 118 78.28 2.64 -67.03
C GLU A 118 77.40 2.41 -68.27
N ASP A 119 76.47 1.44 -68.22
CA ASP A 119 75.56 1.09 -69.33
C ASP A 119 74.07 1.21 -68.96
N PHE A 120 73.67 2.34 -68.37
CA PHE A 120 72.26 2.59 -68.02
C PHE A 120 71.29 2.40 -69.21
N PHE A 121 71.71 2.75 -70.43
CA PHE A 121 70.90 2.62 -71.64
C PHE A 121 70.55 1.16 -71.96
N MET A 122 71.49 0.23 -71.78
CA MET A 122 71.25 -1.20 -72.01
C MET A 122 70.19 -1.75 -71.04
N PHE A 123 70.24 -1.34 -69.77
CA PHE A 123 69.23 -1.71 -68.78
C PHE A 123 67.84 -1.17 -69.14
N ALA A 124 67.75 0.08 -69.59
CA ALA A 124 66.48 0.67 -70.01
C ALA A 124 65.88 -0.06 -71.23
N GLN A 125 66.71 -0.38 -72.23
CA GLN A 125 66.27 -1.09 -73.44
C GLN A 125 65.82 -2.52 -73.13
N SER A 126 66.57 -3.25 -72.31
CA SER A 126 66.21 -4.61 -71.90
C SER A 126 64.92 -4.65 -71.06
N ALA A 127 64.71 -3.68 -70.18
CA ALA A 127 63.51 -3.58 -69.34
C ALA A 127 62.24 -3.24 -70.13
N THR A 128 62.36 -2.60 -71.30
CA THR A 128 61.22 -2.12 -72.09
C THR A 128 60.28 -3.27 -72.49
N TRP A 129 60.82 -4.42 -72.91
CA TRP A 129 60.01 -5.58 -73.30
C TRP A 129 59.31 -6.25 -72.13
N ALA A 130 59.99 -6.37 -70.99
CA ALA A 130 59.37 -6.89 -69.78
C ALA A 130 58.25 -5.94 -69.31
N TRP A 131 58.50 -4.63 -69.33
CA TRP A 131 57.53 -3.61 -68.96
C TRP A 131 56.27 -3.68 -69.82
N THR A 132 56.41 -3.67 -71.14
CA THR A 132 55.27 -3.74 -72.06
C THR A 132 54.46 -5.01 -71.87
N PHE A 133 55.14 -6.16 -71.72
CA PHE A 133 54.48 -7.44 -71.47
C PHE A 133 53.68 -7.43 -70.16
N TYR A 134 54.30 -7.07 -69.04
CA TYR A 134 53.64 -7.08 -67.73
C TYR A 134 52.48 -6.10 -67.64
N PHE A 135 52.62 -4.91 -68.23
CA PHE A 135 51.52 -3.94 -68.29
C PHE A 135 50.37 -4.45 -69.13
N ALA A 136 50.63 -4.95 -70.34
CA ALA A 136 49.59 -5.50 -71.19
C ALA A 136 48.86 -6.68 -70.52
N TYR A 137 49.61 -7.60 -69.90
CA TYR A 137 49.06 -8.76 -69.21
C TYR A 137 48.24 -8.38 -67.96
N SER A 138 48.75 -7.45 -67.15
CA SER A 138 48.13 -7.08 -65.86
C SER A 138 47.03 -6.03 -65.99
N TYR A 139 46.96 -5.32 -67.13
CA TYR A 139 46.03 -4.21 -67.34
C TYR A 139 44.59 -4.60 -67.04
N PHE A 140 44.14 -5.76 -67.55
CA PHE A 140 42.79 -6.23 -67.30
C PHE A 140 42.52 -6.46 -65.81
N TRP A 141 43.43 -7.13 -65.10
CA TRP A 141 43.25 -7.48 -63.68
C TRP A 141 43.32 -6.29 -62.73
N LEU A 142 43.99 -5.21 -63.12
CA LEU A 142 44.13 -4.00 -62.32
C LEU A 142 43.06 -2.95 -62.64
N GLU A 143 42.89 -2.64 -63.92
CA GLU A 143 42.07 -1.51 -64.37
C GLU A 143 40.99 -1.91 -65.39
N GLY A 144 41.34 -2.70 -66.41
CA GLY A 144 40.41 -3.05 -67.48
C GLY A 144 39.12 -3.71 -66.98
N LYS A 145 39.19 -4.57 -65.95
CA LYS A 145 38.02 -5.20 -65.33
C LYS A 145 36.96 -4.22 -64.82
N LYS A 146 37.30 -2.94 -64.61
CA LYS A 146 36.34 -1.92 -64.16
C LYS A 146 35.39 -1.48 -65.29
N TYR A 147 35.84 -1.56 -66.55
CA TYR A 147 35.15 -0.97 -67.70
C TYR A 147 34.71 -1.99 -68.75
N PHE A 148 35.30 -3.19 -68.75
CA PHE A 148 34.98 -4.24 -69.72
C PHE A 148 34.01 -5.29 -69.17
N LEU A 149 34.32 -6.57 -69.35
CA LEU A 149 33.41 -7.70 -69.23
C LEU A 149 32.80 -7.93 -67.84
N LEU A 150 33.62 -7.87 -66.79
CA LEU A 150 33.15 -8.16 -65.43
C LEU A 150 34.02 -7.47 -64.37
N PRO A 151 33.42 -6.69 -63.47
CA PRO A 151 34.14 -6.19 -62.32
C PRO A 151 34.36 -7.34 -61.33
N PHE A 152 35.60 -7.82 -61.19
CA PHE A 152 35.95 -8.74 -60.10
C PHE A 152 35.90 -7.99 -58.75
N LEU A 153 34.71 -7.98 -58.13
CA LEU A 153 34.37 -7.18 -56.94
C LEU A 153 34.88 -7.76 -55.60
N THR A 154 35.67 -8.84 -55.59
CA THR A 154 36.17 -9.45 -54.33
C THR A 154 36.88 -8.46 -53.42
N ARG A 155 37.69 -7.55 -53.97
CA ARG A 155 38.37 -6.49 -53.19
C ARG A 155 37.38 -5.43 -52.68
N PHE A 156 36.32 -5.16 -53.43
CA PHE A 156 35.28 -4.23 -53.03
C PHE A 156 34.49 -4.79 -51.83
N TYR A 157 34.03 -6.04 -51.90
CA TYR A 157 33.30 -6.66 -50.79
C TYR A 157 34.12 -6.77 -49.51
N ARG A 158 35.42 -7.08 -49.59
CA ARG A 158 36.30 -7.06 -48.41
C ARG A 158 36.41 -5.67 -47.78
N LYS A 159 36.52 -4.62 -48.60
CA LYS A 159 36.56 -3.24 -48.10
C LYS A 159 35.23 -2.81 -47.49
N LEU A 160 34.11 -3.18 -48.13
CA LEU A 160 32.77 -2.90 -47.63
C LEU A 160 32.56 -3.55 -46.25
N LEU A 161 32.87 -4.83 -46.12
CA LEU A 161 32.77 -5.54 -44.85
C LEU A 161 33.65 -4.90 -43.76
N ASN A 162 34.90 -4.55 -44.08
CA ASN A 162 35.78 -3.89 -43.11
C ASN A 162 35.21 -2.53 -42.67
N LEU A 163 34.62 -1.75 -43.58
CA LEU A 163 33.99 -0.47 -43.24
C LEU A 163 32.80 -0.68 -42.29
N GLU A 164 31.95 -1.67 -42.57
CA GLU A 164 30.83 -2.00 -41.69
C GLU A 164 31.30 -2.48 -40.31
N LEU A 165 32.33 -3.32 -40.25
CA LEU A 165 32.92 -3.75 -38.98
C LEU A 165 33.50 -2.59 -38.18
N THR A 166 34.22 -1.67 -38.82
CA THR A 166 34.71 -0.45 -38.16
C THR A 166 33.57 0.40 -37.61
N ASN A 167 32.44 0.51 -38.33
CA ASN A 167 31.26 1.20 -37.82
C ASN A 167 30.68 0.48 -36.59
N VAL A 168 30.57 -0.84 -36.61
CA VAL A 168 30.10 -1.63 -35.46
C VAL A 168 31.01 -1.46 -34.24
N GLU A 169 32.34 -1.46 -34.44
CA GLU A 169 33.33 -1.19 -33.40
C GLU A 169 33.22 0.24 -32.85
N THR A 170 32.99 1.23 -33.73
CA THR A 170 32.79 2.63 -33.33
C THR A 170 31.57 2.77 -32.42
N TYR A 171 30.49 2.04 -32.70
CA TYR A 171 29.26 2.05 -31.90
C TYR A 171 29.18 0.92 -30.86
N TRP A 172 30.31 0.32 -30.49
CA TRP A 172 30.32 -0.83 -29.59
C TRP A 172 29.76 -0.49 -28.20
N ALA A 173 30.04 0.72 -27.71
CA ALA A 173 29.60 1.17 -26.40
C ALA A 173 28.06 1.28 -26.34
N GLU A 174 27.44 1.94 -27.31
CA GLU A 174 25.98 2.12 -27.38
C GLU A 174 25.28 0.77 -27.57
N ASN A 175 25.79 -0.08 -28.46
CA ASN A 175 25.24 -1.42 -28.70
C ASN A 175 25.28 -2.30 -27.45
N THR A 176 26.36 -2.20 -26.66
CA THR A 176 26.51 -2.95 -25.41
C THR A 176 25.62 -2.38 -24.32
N GLU A 177 25.51 -1.06 -24.22
CA GLU A 177 24.65 -0.39 -23.25
C GLU A 177 23.18 -0.81 -23.41
N VAL A 178 22.67 -0.86 -24.64
CA VAL A 178 21.29 -1.32 -24.90
C VAL A 178 21.05 -2.73 -24.38
N ARG A 179 22.03 -3.65 -24.53
CA ARG A 179 21.93 -5.01 -24.00
C ARG A 179 21.94 -5.02 -22.47
N VAL A 180 22.84 -4.27 -21.86
CA VAL A 180 22.95 -4.16 -20.39
C VAL A 180 21.68 -3.54 -19.80
N ARG A 181 21.07 -2.55 -20.46
CA ARG A 181 19.83 -1.91 -20.01
C ARG A 181 18.69 -2.91 -19.89
N ASN A 182 18.56 -3.82 -20.85
CA ASN A 182 17.56 -4.89 -20.81
C ASN A 182 17.82 -5.85 -19.63
N LEU A 183 19.07 -6.28 -19.44
CA LEU A 183 19.44 -7.13 -18.31
C LEU A 183 19.19 -6.43 -16.96
N MET A 184 19.44 -5.13 -16.89
CA MET A 184 19.19 -4.33 -15.70
C MET A 184 17.70 -4.19 -15.39
N SER A 185 16.83 -4.12 -16.40
CA SER A 185 15.38 -4.14 -16.20
C SER A 185 14.93 -5.45 -15.53
N THR A 186 15.38 -6.59 -16.07
CA THR A 186 15.05 -7.90 -15.49
C THR A 186 15.60 -8.06 -14.07
N ALA A 187 16.85 -7.61 -13.82
CA ALA A 187 17.42 -7.62 -12.48
C ALA A 187 16.64 -6.73 -11.51
N LYS A 188 16.17 -5.56 -11.97
CA LYS A 188 15.36 -4.63 -11.18
C LYS A 188 14.03 -5.24 -10.78
N GLU A 189 13.32 -5.90 -11.70
CA GLU A 189 12.07 -6.62 -11.40
C GLU A 189 12.29 -7.66 -10.29
N GLN A 190 13.41 -8.38 -10.30
CA GLN A 190 13.74 -9.33 -9.22
C GLN A 190 13.99 -8.63 -7.88
N ILE A 191 14.61 -7.45 -7.88
CA ILE A 191 14.84 -6.64 -6.67
C ILE A 191 13.51 -6.11 -6.10
N GLU A 192 12.54 -5.79 -6.95
CA GLU A 192 11.24 -5.26 -6.52
C GLU A 192 10.47 -6.25 -5.63
N TYR A 193 10.58 -7.57 -5.84
CA TYR A 193 10.01 -8.57 -4.92
C TYR A 193 10.56 -8.45 -3.49
N LYS A 194 11.86 -8.15 -3.36
CA LYS A 194 12.47 -7.92 -2.05
C LYS A 194 11.93 -6.65 -1.40
N SER A 195 11.66 -5.60 -2.19
CA SER A 195 11.05 -4.36 -1.68
C SER A 195 9.64 -4.63 -1.15
N VAL A 196 8.80 -5.33 -1.91
CA VAL A 196 7.43 -5.69 -1.50
C VAL A 196 7.45 -6.52 -0.21
N HIS A 197 8.39 -7.45 -0.08
CA HIS A 197 8.56 -8.21 1.16
C HIS A 197 9.02 -7.34 2.34
N GLY A 198 9.91 -6.37 2.10
CA GLY A 198 10.32 -5.40 3.10
C GLY A 198 9.15 -4.60 3.68
N ASP A 199 8.19 -4.22 2.84
CA ASP A 199 7.02 -3.44 3.24
C ASP A 199 5.94 -4.26 3.96
N TYR A 200 5.96 -5.60 3.80
CA TYR A 200 4.94 -6.49 4.37
C TYR A 200 4.75 -6.31 5.88
N LEU A 201 5.85 -6.22 6.65
CA LEU A 201 5.76 -6.08 8.11
C LEU A 201 5.10 -4.76 8.52
N SER A 202 5.42 -3.68 7.81
CA SER A 202 4.82 -2.36 8.05
C SER A 202 3.32 -2.39 7.76
N ILE A 203 2.94 -2.91 6.58
CA ILE A 203 1.54 -3.03 6.17
C ILE A 203 0.76 -3.89 7.17
N ARG A 204 1.27 -5.07 7.51
CA ARG A 204 0.64 -5.98 8.50
C ARG A 204 0.43 -5.30 9.84
N ASN A 205 1.43 -4.57 10.34
CA ASN A 205 1.34 -3.91 11.62
C ASN A 205 0.30 -2.78 11.58
N ASN A 206 0.27 -1.97 10.52
CA ASN A 206 -0.69 -0.89 10.36
C ASN A 206 -2.13 -1.41 10.16
N THR A 207 -2.33 -2.50 9.42
CA THR A 207 -3.66 -3.10 9.23
C THR A 207 -4.19 -3.72 10.52
N LEU A 208 -3.37 -4.47 11.26
CA LEU A 208 -3.73 -4.98 12.59
C LEU A 208 -4.10 -3.85 13.55
N LEU A 209 -3.36 -2.75 13.47
CA LEU A 209 -3.58 -1.58 14.31
C LEU A 209 -4.91 -0.89 13.98
N ASN A 210 -5.19 -0.66 12.70
CA ASN A 210 -6.44 -0.08 12.26
C ASN A 210 -7.63 -0.97 12.65
N PHE A 211 -7.49 -2.29 12.50
CA PHE A 211 -8.48 -3.26 12.94
C PHE A 211 -8.77 -3.16 14.45
N LEU A 212 -7.73 -3.13 15.30
CA LEU A 212 -7.92 -3.00 16.74
C LEU A 212 -8.59 -1.68 17.13
N ILE A 213 -8.27 -0.58 16.44
CA ILE A 213 -8.92 0.72 16.69
C ILE A 213 -10.40 0.68 16.29
N SER A 214 -10.73 0.11 15.12
CA SER A 214 -12.11 0.00 14.67
C SER A 214 -12.93 -0.90 15.59
N GLU A 215 -12.38 -2.05 15.99
CA GLU A 215 -13.05 -2.97 16.92
C GLU A 215 -13.26 -2.36 18.30
N GLN A 216 -12.29 -1.62 18.81
CA GLN A 216 -12.47 -0.93 20.09
C GLN A 216 -13.56 0.16 20.02
N LEU A 217 -13.72 0.82 18.86
CA LEU A 217 -14.78 1.79 18.64
C LEU A 217 -16.14 1.08 18.52
N ALA A 218 -16.20 -0.04 17.79
CA ALA A 218 -17.40 -0.87 17.67
C ALA A 218 -17.86 -1.38 19.05
N LEU A 219 -16.95 -1.91 19.87
CA LEU A 219 -17.25 -2.35 21.24
C LEU A 219 -17.80 -1.22 22.10
N LYS A 220 -17.23 -0.01 21.99
CA LYS A 220 -17.72 1.15 22.72
C LYS A 220 -19.12 1.56 22.29
N ASN A 221 -19.39 1.60 20.98
CA ASN A 221 -20.71 1.89 20.47
C ASN A 221 -21.73 0.84 20.90
N HIS A 222 -21.34 -0.44 20.93
CA HIS A 222 -22.18 -1.52 21.42
C HIS A 222 -22.52 -1.36 22.92
N ILE A 223 -21.54 -1.07 23.78
CA ILE A 223 -21.78 -0.82 25.21
C ILE A 223 -22.67 0.42 25.40
N HIS A 224 -22.43 1.49 24.66
CA HIS A 224 -23.24 2.71 24.74
C HIS A 224 -24.68 2.46 24.31
N SER A 225 -24.87 1.79 23.16
CA SER A 225 -26.19 1.41 22.65
C SER A 225 -26.94 0.48 23.61
N ARG A 226 -26.25 -0.48 24.23
CA ARG A 226 -26.83 -1.34 25.29
C ARG A 226 -27.29 -0.52 26.49
N ALA A 227 -26.43 0.37 27.01
CA ALA A 227 -26.79 1.21 28.15
C ALA A 227 -27.99 2.12 27.83
N GLU A 228 -28.02 2.70 26.64
CA GLU A 228 -29.14 3.52 26.19
C GLU A 228 -30.42 2.70 26.02
N HIS A 229 -30.33 1.50 25.44
CA HIS A 229 -31.47 0.59 25.28
C HIS A 229 -32.07 0.21 26.63
N ILE A 230 -31.24 -0.20 27.60
CA ILE A 230 -31.69 -0.55 28.95
C ILE A 230 -32.39 0.63 29.61
N LEU A 231 -31.83 1.84 29.51
CA LEU A 231 -32.43 3.04 30.10
C LEU A 231 -33.78 3.39 29.47
N ARG A 232 -33.86 3.37 28.13
CA ARG A 232 -35.12 3.65 27.43
C ARG A 232 -36.17 2.58 27.70
N GLU A 233 -35.78 1.32 27.75
CA GLU A 233 -36.70 0.22 28.03
C GLU A 233 -37.19 0.25 29.47
N ALA A 234 -36.32 0.61 30.44
CA ALA A 234 -36.72 0.87 31.81
C ALA A 234 -37.70 2.05 31.92
N GLU A 235 -37.44 3.17 31.23
CA GLU A 235 -38.33 4.34 31.18
C GLU A 235 -39.72 3.99 30.60
N VAL A 236 -39.76 3.16 29.55
CA VAL A 236 -41.02 2.67 28.97
C VAL A 236 -41.78 1.79 29.98
N LEU A 237 -41.08 0.90 30.70
CA LEU A 237 -41.71 0.03 31.71
C LEU A 237 -42.22 0.83 32.92
N GLU A 238 -41.48 1.84 33.37
CA GLU A 238 -41.93 2.79 34.39
C GLU A 238 -43.18 3.56 33.94
N ALA A 239 -43.20 4.04 32.69
CA ALA A 239 -44.37 4.70 32.12
C ALA A 239 -45.59 3.76 32.01
N ILE A 240 -45.38 2.47 31.70
CA ILE A 240 -46.44 1.45 31.70
C ILE A 240 -46.97 1.24 33.13
N ASN A 241 -46.09 1.13 34.12
CA ASN A 241 -46.47 0.97 35.53
C ASN A 241 -47.26 2.20 36.01
N GLN A 242 -46.81 3.41 35.67
CA GLN A 242 -47.52 4.66 35.98
C GLN A 242 -48.92 4.69 35.32
N ASN A 243 -49.01 4.34 34.04
CA ASN A 243 -50.30 4.27 33.33
C ASN A 243 -51.24 3.22 33.91
N LYS A 244 -50.70 2.09 34.41
CA LYS A 244 -51.50 1.06 35.08
C LYS A 244 -52.13 1.59 36.37
N ILE A 245 -51.40 2.39 37.14
CA ILE A 245 -51.91 3.05 38.35
C ILE A 245 -53.01 4.05 37.97
N ILE A 246 -52.78 4.91 36.97
CA ILE A 246 -53.78 5.86 36.49
C ILE A 246 -55.05 5.14 36.02
N ASN A 247 -54.89 4.06 35.23
CA ASN A 247 -56.02 3.26 34.76
C ASN A 247 -56.77 2.58 35.91
N SER A 248 -56.09 2.12 36.97
CA SER A 248 -56.78 1.59 38.16
C SER A 248 -57.59 2.66 38.89
N VAL A 249 -57.08 3.90 38.98
CA VAL A 249 -57.82 5.02 39.58
C VAL A 249 -59.05 5.34 38.73
N VAL A 250 -58.89 5.42 37.40
CA VAL A 250 -60.00 5.65 36.47
C VAL A 250 -61.04 4.52 36.59
N GLN A 251 -60.60 3.27 36.64
CA GLN A 251 -61.50 2.12 36.77
C GLN A 251 -62.23 2.10 38.12
N GLU A 252 -61.56 2.40 39.23
CA GLU A 252 -62.17 2.55 40.56
C GLU A 252 -63.18 3.69 40.57
N THR A 253 -62.88 4.82 39.89
CA THR A 253 -63.84 5.93 39.76
C THR A 253 -65.06 5.54 38.92
N LEU A 254 -64.90 4.83 37.80
CA LEU A 254 -66.02 4.35 36.99
C LEU A 254 -66.90 3.36 37.76
N GLN A 255 -66.29 2.41 38.49
CA GLN A 255 -67.04 1.51 39.37
C GLN A 255 -67.76 2.25 40.50
N SER A 256 -67.15 3.32 41.04
CA SER A 256 -67.80 4.14 42.06
C SER A 256 -69.01 4.90 41.53
N ILE A 257 -69.01 5.30 40.25
CA ILE A 257 -70.18 5.90 39.58
C ILE A 257 -71.30 4.88 39.50
N ASP A 258 -71.01 3.64 39.08
CA ASP A 258 -72.01 2.57 38.99
C ASP A 258 -72.61 2.24 40.37
N VAL A 259 -71.79 2.22 41.42
CA VAL A 259 -72.23 1.99 42.81
C VAL A 259 -73.01 3.20 43.37
N ALA A 260 -72.60 4.42 43.07
CA ALA A 260 -73.30 5.63 43.50
C ALA A 260 -74.67 5.76 42.83
N TYR A 261 -74.74 5.47 41.52
CA TYR A 261 -75.98 5.47 40.75
C TYR A 261 -76.96 4.40 41.23
N SER A 262 -76.48 3.18 41.50
CA SER A 262 -77.35 2.09 42.00
C SER A 262 -77.89 2.34 43.42
N ASN A 263 -77.09 2.92 44.32
CA ASN A 263 -77.50 3.14 45.72
C ASN A 263 -78.33 4.41 45.94
N ASN A 264 -78.14 5.46 45.13
CA ASN A 264 -78.83 6.76 45.28
C ASN A 264 -79.74 7.11 44.10
N LYS A 265 -80.18 6.11 43.34
CA LYS A 265 -80.92 6.24 42.07
C LYS A 265 -82.05 7.28 42.10
N ALA A 266 -82.94 7.18 43.09
CA ALA A 266 -84.12 8.04 43.18
C ALA A 266 -83.78 9.53 43.40
N LYS A 267 -82.68 9.82 44.12
CA LYS A 267 -82.24 11.19 44.40
C LYS A 267 -81.51 11.79 43.20
N ILE A 268 -80.65 10.98 42.55
CA ILE A 268 -79.92 11.37 41.34
C ILE A 268 -80.89 11.61 40.17
N GLU A 269 -81.92 10.78 39.98
CA GLU A 269 -82.92 10.98 38.94
C GLU A 269 -83.77 12.24 39.16
N ALA A 270 -84.11 12.56 40.42
CA ALA A 270 -84.83 13.79 40.76
C ALA A 270 -83.98 15.04 40.52
N ASP A 271 -82.73 15.05 40.99
CA ASP A 271 -81.81 16.18 40.83
C ASP A 271 -81.41 16.37 39.35
N ILE A 272 -81.27 15.30 38.56
CA ILE A 272 -81.07 15.39 37.09
C ILE A 272 -82.31 15.95 36.40
N PHE A 273 -83.51 15.59 36.86
CA PHE A 273 -84.76 16.08 36.29
C PHE A 273 -84.93 17.58 36.53
N ASP A 274 -84.63 18.05 37.74
CA ASP A 274 -84.64 19.48 38.08
C ASP A 274 -83.61 20.26 37.26
N LEU A 275 -82.43 19.68 37.04
CA LEU A 275 -81.37 20.27 36.22
C LEU A 275 -81.75 20.32 34.73
N ALA A 276 -82.44 19.30 34.22
CA ALA A 276 -82.98 19.27 32.86
C ALA A 276 -84.08 20.33 32.67
N LEU A 277 -84.95 20.54 33.67
CA LEU A 277 -85.94 21.61 33.67
C LEU A 277 -85.29 22.99 33.65
N GLU A 278 -84.21 23.18 34.42
CA GLU A 278 -83.43 24.43 34.47
C GLU A 278 -82.76 24.73 33.10
N GLY A 279 -82.19 23.70 32.45
CA GLY A 279 -81.61 23.81 31.11
C GLY A 279 -82.62 24.11 30.00
N ILE A 280 -83.83 23.56 30.09
CA ILE A 280 -84.96 23.89 29.19
C ILE A 280 -85.39 25.35 29.39
N ALA A 281 -85.47 25.81 30.64
CA ALA A 281 -85.86 27.18 30.97
C ALA A 281 -84.84 28.24 30.48
N GLN A 282 -83.54 27.91 30.48
CA GLN A 282 -82.47 28.83 30.07
C GLN A 282 -82.08 28.71 28.58
N GLY A 283 -82.65 27.74 27.85
CA GLY A 283 -82.38 27.51 26.43
C GLY A 283 -80.98 26.93 26.12
N LYS A 284 -80.20 26.59 27.16
CA LYS A 284 -78.88 25.96 27.08
C LYS A 284 -78.68 25.06 28.29
N MET A 285 -78.25 23.82 28.07
CA MET A 285 -77.97 22.87 29.15
C MET A 285 -76.60 23.16 29.77
N ASP A 286 -76.57 23.45 31.08
CA ASP A 286 -75.35 23.59 31.88
C ASP A 286 -75.35 22.56 33.01
N TYR A 287 -74.27 21.77 33.12
CA TYR A 287 -74.12 20.67 34.07
C TYR A 287 -73.42 21.08 35.37
N ALA A 288 -73.32 22.38 35.65
CA ALA A 288 -72.67 22.88 36.86
C ALA A 288 -73.24 22.31 38.18
N LYS A 289 -74.50 21.86 38.20
CA LYS A 289 -75.18 21.24 39.35
C LYS A 289 -75.35 19.72 39.23
N ASP A 290 -74.62 19.06 38.32
CA ASP A 290 -74.76 17.62 38.09
C ASP A 290 -74.59 16.84 39.40
N PRO A 291 -75.58 16.06 39.85
CA PRO A 291 -75.50 15.33 41.11
C PRO A 291 -74.44 14.22 41.09
N ILE A 292 -73.97 13.77 39.93
CA ILE A 292 -72.94 12.71 39.79
C ILE A 292 -71.53 13.29 39.98
N LEU A 293 -71.28 14.50 39.50
CA LEU A 293 -69.96 15.13 39.50
C LEU A 293 -69.34 15.28 40.91
N PRO A 294 -70.07 15.71 41.97
CA PRO A 294 -69.55 15.76 43.33
C PRO A 294 -69.10 14.40 43.87
N PHE A 295 -69.82 13.31 43.55
CA PHE A 295 -69.43 11.96 43.99
C PHE A 295 -68.17 11.48 43.28
N VAL A 296 -68.00 11.82 41.99
CA VAL A 296 -66.77 11.54 41.24
C VAL A 296 -65.60 12.31 41.84
N ILE A 297 -65.77 13.59 42.12
CA ILE A 297 -64.73 14.44 42.71
C ILE A 297 -64.37 13.96 44.13
N GLU A 298 -65.35 13.57 44.95
CA GLU A 298 -65.09 13.04 46.29
C GLU A 298 -64.33 11.71 46.25
N THR A 299 -64.68 10.82 45.31
CA THR A 299 -64.01 9.53 45.15
C THR A 299 -62.58 9.71 44.61
N ILE A 300 -62.38 10.61 43.63
CA ILE A 300 -61.05 11.01 43.16
C ILE A 300 -60.24 11.61 44.31
N ASN A 301 -60.80 12.51 45.10
CA ASN A 301 -60.08 13.12 46.22
C ASN A 301 -59.73 12.08 47.30
N LYS A 302 -60.62 11.11 47.57
CA LYS A 302 -60.33 10.00 48.49
C LYS A 302 -59.23 9.08 47.97
N THR A 303 -59.20 8.75 46.68
CA THR A 303 -58.14 7.92 46.08
C THR A 303 -56.83 8.70 45.98
N VAL A 304 -56.85 9.96 45.58
CA VAL A 304 -55.68 10.85 45.58
C VAL A 304 -55.14 11.05 46.99
N GLU A 305 -55.98 11.17 48.01
CA GLU A 305 -55.56 11.23 49.41
C GLU A 305 -54.90 9.94 49.90
N LYS A 306 -55.31 8.76 49.38
CA LYS A 306 -54.59 7.50 49.66
C LYS A 306 -53.17 7.57 49.11
N PHE A 307 -52.98 8.10 47.90
CA PHE A 307 -51.65 8.22 47.29
C PHE A 307 -50.80 9.37 47.84
N SER A 308 -51.40 10.45 48.35
CA SER A 308 -50.68 11.60 48.93
C SER A 308 -50.20 11.36 50.36
N LYS A 309 -50.75 10.36 51.07
CA LYS A 309 -50.31 9.92 52.41
C LYS A 309 -49.17 8.89 52.37
N ILE A 310 -48.82 8.38 51.19
CA ILE A 310 -47.73 7.43 50.97
C ILE A 310 -46.40 8.19 50.92
N SER A 311 -45.35 7.65 51.54
CA SER A 311 -44.03 8.29 51.55
C SER A 311 -43.39 8.33 50.15
N PRO A 312 -42.44 9.25 49.87
CA PRO A 312 -41.77 9.32 48.58
C PRO A 312 -41.10 7.99 48.17
N GLU A 313 -40.57 7.24 49.15
CA GLU A 313 -39.92 5.94 48.92
C GLU A 313 -40.93 4.84 48.51
N GLU A 314 -42.16 4.93 48.99
CA GLU A 314 -43.22 3.99 48.63
C GLU A 314 -43.90 4.36 47.30
N GLN A 315 -43.92 5.66 46.94
CA GLN A 315 -44.31 6.11 45.60
C GLN A 315 -43.31 5.63 44.54
N ASP A 316 -42.00 5.69 44.84
CA ASP A 316 -40.97 5.14 43.96
C ASP A 316 -41.10 3.62 43.83
N ARG A 317 -41.46 2.89 44.89
CA ARG A 317 -41.73 1.43 44.82
C ARG A 317 -42.94 1.06 43.98
N LEU A 318 -43.95 1.93 43.88
CA LEU A 318 -45.15 1.68 43.07
C LEU A 318 -44.88 1.84 41.56
N ILE A 319 -43.92 2.69 41.20
CA ILE A 319 -43.52 2.92 39.80
C ILE A 319 -42.32 2.03 39.43
N ALA A 320 -41.57 1.54 40.43
CA ALA A 320 -40.44 0.65 40.25
C ALA A 320 -40.80 -0.61 39.45
N LEU A 321 -39.79 -1.11 38.74
CA LEU A 321 -39.91 -2.32 37.96
C LEU A 321 -40.13 -3.55 38.86
N THR A 322 -41.05 -4.42 38.46
CA THR A 322 -41.25 -5.73 39.06
C THR A 322 -40.04 -6.65 38.80
N GLU A 323 -39.84 -7.68 39.61
CA GLU A 323 -38.73 -8.63 39.41
C GLU A 323 -38.77 -9.30 38.04
N ASP A 324 -39.96 -9.62 37.51
CA ASP A 324 -40.12 -10.20 36.17
C ASP A 324 -39.72 -9.22 35.05
N GLN A 325 -40.09 -7.94 35.17
CA GLN A 325 -39.67 -6.89 34.25
C GLN A 325 -38.15 -6.70 34.27
N LEU A 326 -37.54 -6.76 35.46
CA LEU A 326 -36.10 -6.63 35.64
C LEU A 326 -35.35 -7.87 35.13
N ALA A 327 -35.93 -9.07 35.29
CA ALA A 327 -35.41 -10.30 34.70
C ALA A 327 -35.47 -10.27 33.17
N SER A 328 -36.53 -9.72 32.58
CA SER A 328 -36.64 -9.51 31.13
C SER A 328 -35.53 -8.60 30.60
N LEU A 329 -35.27 -7.47 31.26
CA LEU A 329 -34.18 -6.55 30.91
C LEU A 329 -32.81 -7.23 31.01
N ARG A 330 -32.56 -8.00 32.07
CA ARG A 330 -31.31 -8.76 32.23
C ARG A 330 -31.11 -9.80 31.12
N ASN A 331 -32.18 -10.49 30.72
CA ASN A 331 -32.15 -11.47 29.64
C ASN A 331 -31.96 -10.80 28.26
N ALA A 332 -32.51 -9.61 28.05
CA ALA A 332 -32.25 -8.82 26.84
C ALA A 332 -30.79 -8.37 26.78
N ASP A 333 -30.23 -7.88 27.88
CA ASP A 333 -28.81 -7.48 27.97
C ASP A 333 -27.85 -8.66 27.76
N ALA A 334 -28.15 -9.81 28.38
CA ALA A 334 -27.37 -11.04 28.19
C ALA A 334 -27.38 -11.52 26.73
N ARG A 335 -28.56 -11.50 26.07
CA ARG A 335 -28.67 -11.83 24.65
C ARG A 335 -27.87 -10.87 23.77
N ALA A 336 -27.93 -9.57 24.02
CA ALA A 336 -27.18 -8.58 23.25
C ALA A 336 -25.66 -8.76 23.40
N ARG A 337 -25.19 -9.14 24.60
CA ARG A 337 -23.78 -9.51 24.83
C ARG A 337 -23.39 -10.74 24.03
N ASP A 338 -24.17 -11.81 24.12
CA ASP A 338 -23.85 -13.08 23.50
C ASP A 338 -23.90 -12.98 21.97
N GLU A 339 -24.86 -12.23 21.42
CA GLU A 339 -24.93 -11.90 20.00
C GLU A 339 -23.66 -11.19 19.52
N TYR A 340 -23.18 -10.18 20.25
CA TYR A 340 -21.97 -9.44 19.88
C TYR A 340 -20.70 -10.33 19.88
N ILE A 341 -20.58 -11.25 20.83
CA ILE A 341 -19.40 -12.14 20.93
C ILE A 341 -19.46 -13.26 19.88
N LEU A 342 -20.61 -13.88 19.70
CA LEU A 342 -20.80 -15.02 18.80
C LEU A 342 -20.89 -14.62 17.33
N THR A 343 -21.00 -13.32 17.03
CA THR A 343 -21.02 -12.84 15.65
C THR A 343 -19.65 -13.07 15.00
N GLU A 344 -19.58 -14.10 14.15
CA GLU A 344 -18.39 -14.40 13.38
C GLU A 344 -18.13 -13.34 12.28
N PRO A 345 -16.86 -13.06 11.95
CA PRO A 345 -16.51 -12.24 10.81
C PRO A 345 -16.91 -12.92 9.49
N LYS A 346 -17.51 -12.17 8.58
CA LYS A 346 -17.87 -12.64 7.24
C LYS A 346 -16.62 -12.70 6.35
N ILE A 347 -15.93 -13.84 6.36
CA ILE A 347 -14.74 -14.10 5.54
C ILE A 347 -15.16 -14.81 4.24
N GLU A 348 -14.65 -14.35 3.10
CA GLU A 348 -14.95 -14.96 1.79
C GLU A 348 -14.26 -16.32 1.59
N GLY A 349 -15.05 -17.30 1.13
CA GLY A 349 -14.62 -18.49 0.39
C GLY A 349 -13.40 -19.26 0.92
N SER A 350 -12.42 -19.49 0.03
CA SER A 350 -11.30 -20.44 0.22
C SER A 350 -10.42 -20.19 1.45
N LEU A 351 -10.47 -18.99 2.03
CA LEU A 351 -9.78 -18.66 3.28
C LEU A 351 -10.39 -19.38 4.50
N ARG A 352 -11.69 -19.66 4.49
CA ARG A 352 -12.35 -20.47 5.54
C ARG A 352 -11.86 -21.91 5.57
N ASN A 353 -11.38 -22.42 4.43
CA ASN A 353 -10.82 -23.77 4.31
C ASN A 353 -9.39 -23.88 4.84
N ASN A 354 -8.74 -22.75 5.19
CA ASN A 354 -7.43 -22.79 5.83
C ASN A 354 -7.58 -23.41 7.22
N PRO A 355 -6.81 -24.46 7.57
CA PRO A 355 -6.97 -25.18 8.83
C PRO A 355 -6.79 -24.29 10.06
N THR A 356 -5.93 -23.27 9.97
CA THR A 356 -5.72 -22.31 11.06
C THR A 356 -6.94 -21.42 11.25
N VAL A 357 -7.54 -20.94 10.16
CA VAL A 357 -8.74 -20.09 10.20
C VAL A 357 -9.94 -20.91 10.67
N ALA A 358 -10.12 -22.13 10.15
CA ALA A 358 -11.17 -23.04 10.56
C ALA A 358 -11.11 -23.35 12.07
N LYS A 359 -9.90 -23.58 12.60
CA LYS A 359 -9.72 -23.79 14.05
C LYS A 359 -10.09 -22.56 14.88
N ILE A 360 -9.77 -21.36 14.41
CA ILE A 360 -10.14 -20.10 15.09
C ILE A 360 -11.67 -19.92 15.07
N LEU A 361 -12.33 -20.19 13.94
CA LEU A 361 -13.78 -20.08 13.83
C LEU A 361 -14.51 -21.15 14.67
N GLN A 362 -13.99 -22.38 14.74
CA GLN A 362 -14.54 -23.42 15.60
C GLN A 362 -14.43 -23.09 17.10
N ALA A 363 -13.44 -22.28 17.48
CA ALA A 363 -13.25 -21.79 18.83
C ALA A 363 -13.75 -20.34 19.00
N TRP A 364 -14.63 -19.86 18.12
CA TRP A 364 -15.21 -18.52 18.20
C TRP A 364 -16.42 -18.51 19.15
N GLY A 365 -16.41 -17.60 20.11
CA GLY A 365 -17.35 -17.61 21.25
C GLY A 365 -16.80 -18.36 22.44
#